data_AF-A0A3N5IIL1-F1
#
_entry.id   AF-A0A3N5IIL1-F1
#
_cell.length_a   1.000
_cell.length_b   1.000
_cell.length_c   1.000
_cell.angle_alpha   90.00
_cell.angle_beta   90.00
_cell.angle_gamma   90.00
#
_symmetry.space_group_name_H-M   'P 1'
#
loop_
_entity.id
_entity.type
_entity.pdbx_description
1 polymer ?
#
loop_
_entity_poly.entity_id
_entity_poly.type
_entity_poly.pdbx_seq_one_letter_code
_entity_poly.pdbx_strand_id
1 'polypeptide(L)'
;KLIAATYTDEDMGGWKIHAELTGITDRTADDEEDCFTVIKKFLGYMPSNNMELPPRSSIPEGSGDAMETILDILPENRSRGYDMYKIIRAIVDVDSVFDLKPFFGKTLITCLARIDGHVVGIIANQPIINGGSMDTDALDKMMSFLCLCDSFNVPLVFLHDTPGFLVGREAELKKVGAKVTNALHALAQVSVPKISIIIRKSYGQAGGNMCGPGTGPDFVVSWPTGEGGFLDPEAAADVVYGTMPDEEHDQLVKEMLKDTNMYPLAQEYFIHDVIDPRQTRKFLCNILRLVYNSNTKGIGKHLLANWPTKF
;
A
#
# COMPACT_ATOMS: atom_id res chain seq x y z
N LYS A 1 -21.74 -0.11 -34.62
CA LYS A 1 -22.85 0.71 -34.09
C LYS A 1 -22.39 1.32 -32.75
N LEU A 2 -21.59 2.39 -32.78
CA LEU A 2 -20.98 2.98 -31.56
C LEU A 2 -21.12 4.52 -31.50
N ILE A 3 -21.85 5.14 -32.44
CA ILE A 3 -22.01 6.60 -32.54
C ILE A 3 -23.43 7.05 -32.09
N ALA A 4 -24.29 6.12 -31.66
CA ALA A 4 -25.70 6.39 -31.34
C ALA A 4 -26.14 5.83 -29.97
N ALA A 5 -25.22 5.60 -29.05
CA ALA A 5 -25.61 5.34 -27.67
C ALA A 5 -25.94 6.70 -27.01
N THR A 6 -27.15 6.83 -26.48
CA THR A 6 -27.58 8.03 -25.75
C THR A 6 -27.23 7.82 -24.29
N TYR A 7 -26.33 8.64 -23.77
CA TYR A 7 -25.92 8.66 -22.37
C TYR A 7 -26.37 9.98 -21.75
N THR A 8 -26.71 9.98 -20.46
CA THR A 8 -26.86 11.24 -19.73
C THR A 8 -25.49 11.87 -19.48
N ASP A 9 -25.43 13.17 -19.17
CA ASP A 9 -24.17 13.83 -18.79
C ASP A 9 -23.52 13.12 -17.58
N GLU A 10 -24.34 12.64 -16.64
CA GLU A 10 -23.88 11.87 -15.47
C GLU A 10 -23.30 10.50 -15.86
N ASP A 11 -23.91 9.81 -16.84
CA ASP A 11 -23.37 8.53 -17.35
C ASP A 11 -22.05 8.72 -18.12
N MET A 12 -21.84 9.89 -18.72
CA MET A 12 -20.63 10.19 -19.48
C MET A 12 -19.47 10.68 -18.62
N GLY A 13 -19.75 11.54 -17.63
CA GLY A 13 -18.72 12.27 -16.89
C GLY A 13 -19.12 12.64 -15.47
N GLY A 14 -20.12 11.95 -14.91
CA GLY A 14 -20.51 12.11 -13.52
C GLY A 14 -19.37 11.79 -12.56
N TRP A 15 -19.48 12.29 -11.32
CA TRP A 15 -18.41 12.12 -10.34
C TRP A 15 -18.10 10.64 -10.07
N LYS A 16 -19.12 9.76 -10.12
CA LYS A 16 -18.96 8.31 -9.93
C LYS A 16 -18.10 7.70 -11.03
N ILE A 17 -18.31 8.10 -12.28
CA ILE A 17 -17.47 7.64 -13.40
C ILE A 17 -16.01 7.98 -13.11
N HIS A 18 -15.73 9.20 -12.68
CA HIS A 18 -14.36 9.65 -12.44
C HIS A 18 -13.73 9.13 -11.13
N ALA A 19 -14.53 8.87 -10.10
CA ALA A 19 -14.06 8.38 -8.81
C ALA A 19 -13.96 6.85 -8.74
N GLU A 20 -14.83 6.12 -9.43
CA GLU A 20 -14.90 4.64 -9.36
C GLU A 20 -14.28 3.95 -10.57
N LEU A 21 -14.41 4.52 -11.78
CA LEU A 21 -14.03 3.82 -13.02
C LEU A 21 -12.77 4.38 -13.67
N THR A 22 -12.68 5.70 -13.85
CA THR A 22 -11.51 6.30 -14.53
C THR A 22 -10.36 6.63 -13.57
N GLY A 23 -10.63 6.71 -12.27
CA GLY A 23 -9.62 7.06 -11.26
C GLY A 23 -9.05 8.47 -11.39
N ILE A 24 -9.72 9.36 -12.16
CA ILE A 24 -9.26 10.75 -12.34
C ILE A 24 -9.50 11.55 -11.05
N THR A 25 -10.61 11.29 -10.37
CA THR A 25 -10.99 11.98 -9.14
C THR A 25 -10.32 11.36 -7.93
N ASP A 26 -9.58 12.19 -7.18
CA ASP A 26 -8.88 11.79 -5.95
C ASP A 26 -9.79 11.76 -4.73
N ARG A 27 -10.71 12.72 -4.64
CA ARG A 27 -11.67 12.89 -3.55
C ARG A 27 -12.98 13.43 -4.11
N THR A 28 -14.08 13.00 -3.50
CA THR A 28 -15.41 13.53 -3.73
C THR A 28 -15.90 14.19 -2.44
N ALA A 29 -16.84 15.11 -2.59
CA ALA A 29 -17.52 15.80 -1.50
C ALA A 29 -19.01 15.81 -1.79
N ASP A 30 -19.83 15.81 -0.74
CA ASP A 30 -21.29 15.80 -0.88
C ASP A 30 -21.84 17.17 -1.32
N ASP A 31 -21.19 18.24 -0.87
CA ASP A 31 -21.49 19.62 -1.22
C ASP A 31 -20.24 20.53 -1.21
N GLU A 32 -20.44 21.83 -1.42
CA GLU A 32 -19.38 22.82 -1.48
C GLU A 32 -18.67 23.03 -0.12
N GLU A 33 -19.40 22.97 0.99
CA GLU A 33 -18.83 23.16 2.32
C GLU A 33 -17.94 21.98 2.72
N ASP A 34 -18.40 20.75 2.42
CA ASP A 34 -17.59 19.54 2.54
C ASP A 34 -16.37 19.60 1.63
N CYS A 35 -16.51 20.10 0.39
CA CYS A 35 -15.38 20.28 -0.53
C CYS A 35 -14.29 21.19 0.06
N PHE A 36 -14.65 22.34 0.61
CA PHE A 36 -13.70 23.21 1.30
C PHE A 36 -13.07 22.56 2.53
N THR A 37 -13.81 21.72 3.26
CA THR A 37 -13.30 20.96 4.40
C THR A 37 -12.26 19.94 3.96
N VAL A 38 -12.53 19.18 2.89
CA VAL A 38 -11.60 18.23 2.27
C VAL A 38 -10.33 18.94 1.79
N ILE A 39 -10.46 20.09 1.12
CA ILE A 39 -9.32 20.89 0.64
C ILE A 39 -8.46 21.36 1.82
N LYS A 40 -9.06 21.96 2.86
CA LYS A 40 -8.34 22.41 4.06
C LYS A 40 -7.62 21.25 4.73
N LYS A 41 -8.27 20.09 4.85
CA LYS A 41 -7.67 18.89 5.43
C LYS A 41 -6.47 18.44 4.60
N PHE A 42 -6.60 18.36 3.27
CA PHE A 42 -5.50 18.01 2.37
C PHE A 42 -4.31 18.96 2.49
N LEU A 43 -4.55 20.28 2.44
CA LEU A 43 -3.50 21.29 2.58
C LEU A 43 -2.81 21.20 3.95
N GLY A 44 -3.51 20.76 4.99
CA GLY A 44 -2.93 20.47 6.29
C GLY A 44 -1.89 19.34 6.30
N TYR A 45 -1.80 18.50 5.25
CA TYR A 45 -0.75 17.49 5.08
C TYR A 45 0.39 17.94 4.18
N MET A 46 0.21 18.98 3.38
CA MET A 46 1.18 19.39 2.36
C MET A 46 2.09 20.52 2.87
N PRO A 47 3.37 20.54 2.45
CA PRO A 47 4.22 21.72 2.62
C PRO A 47 3.78 22.85 1.68
N SER A 48 4.28 24.07 1.91
CA SER A 48 4.00 25.22 1.04
C SER A 48 4.58 25.05 -0.37
N ASN A 49 5.66 24.28 -0.49
CA ASN A 49 6.36 23.97 -1.73
C ASN A 49 7.25 22.72 -1.55
N ASN A 50 7.84 22.22 -2.64
CA ASN A 50 8.67 21.01 -2.64
C ASN A 50 10.04 21.16 -1.95
N MET A 51 10.47 22.37 -1.57
CA MET A 51 11.71 22.58 -0.82
C MET A 51 11.51 22.52 0.70
N GLU A 52 10.26 22.40 1.14
CA GLU A 52 9.86 22.32 2.55
C GLU A 52 9.41 20.91 2.91
N LEU A 53 9.57 20.56 4.19
CA LEU A 53 9.03 19.32 4.73
C LEU A 53 7.53 19.50 5.05
N PRO A 54 6.73 18.41 4.95
CA PRO A 54 5.35 18.43 5.41
C PRO A 54 5.22 18.95 6.85
N PRO A 55 4.17 19.74 7.17
CA PRO A 55 4.02 20.34 8.49
C PRO A 55 3.82 19.26 9.55
N ARG A 56 4.55 19.35 10.67
CA ARG A 56 4.32 18.52 11.86
C ARG A 56 3.14 19.08 12.66
N SER A 57 2.26 18.22 13.15
CA SER A 57 1.16 18.61 14.05
C SER A 57 1.40 18.14 15.49
N SER A 58 0.58 18.62 16.42
CA SER A 58 0.43 17.99 17.73
C SER A 58 -0.07 16.55 17.59
N ILE A 59 0.30 15.70 18.55
CA ILE A 59 -0.12 14.30 18.62
C ILE A 59 -1.42 14.24 19.44
N PRO A 60 -2.55 13.81 18.87
CA PRO A 60 -3.79 13.65 19.61
C PRO A 60 -3.66 12.60 20.73
N GLU A 61 -4.36 12.82 21.84
CA GLU A 61 -4.46 11.86 22.94
C GLU A 61 -5.02 10.51 22.44
N GLY A 62 -4.52 9.41 22.98
CA GLY A 62 -4.88 8.05 22.58
C GLY A 62 -4.21 7.52 21.31
N SER A 63 -3.34 8.33 20.66
CA SER A 63 -2.61 7.90 19.46
C SER A 63 -1.62 6.77 19.74
N GLY A 64 -2.02 5.54 19.39
CA GLY A 64 -1.25 4.32 19.59
C GLY A 64 -1.81 3.36 20.64
N ASP A 65 -2.88 3.73 21.34
CA ASP A 65 -3.48 2.88 22.40
C ASP A 65 -3.96 1.53 21.85
N ALA A 66 -4.45 1.52 20.62
CA ALA A 66 -4.92 0.31 19.93
C ALA A 66 -3.78 -0.65 19.52
N MET A 67 -2.50 -0.27 19.70
CA MET A 67 -1.38 -1.14 19.38
C MET A 67 -1.37 -2.41 20.25
N GLU A 68 -1.84 -2.36 21.50
CA GLU A 68 -1.85 -3.53 22.39
C GLU A 68 -2.78 -4.65 21.91
N THR A 69 -3.88 -4.30 21.23
CA THR A 69 -4.88 -5.24 20.70
C THR A 69 -4.74 -5.47 19.20
N ILE A 70 -3.62 -5.06 18.58
CA ILE A 70 -3.45 -5.13 17.13
C ILE A 70 -3.48 -6.58 16.59
N LEU A 71 -3.09 -7.54 17.44
CA LEU A 71 -3.08 -8.97 17.12
C LEU A 71 -4.48 -9.53 16.89
N ASP A 72 -5.51 -8.94 17.50
CA ASP A 72 -6.90 -9.40 17.38
C ASP A 72 -7.51 -9.10 16.00
N ILE A 73 -6.84 -8.27 15.20
CA ILE A 73 -7.32 -7.84 13.88
C ILE A 73 -6.99 -8.90 12.82
N LEU A 74 -5.84 -9.57 12.95
CA LEU A 74 -5.34 -10.50 11.95
C LEU A 74 -5.95 -11.90 12.20
N PRO A 75 -6.74 -12.47 11.26
CA PRO A 75 -7.29 -13.79 11.43
C PRO A 75 -6.19 -14.87 11.41
N GLU A 76 -6.31 -15.89 12.26
CA GLU A 76 -5.43 -17.06 12.26
C GLU A 76 -5.47 -17.81 10.90
N ASN A 77 -6.64 -17.88 10.27
CA ASN A 77 -6.77 -18.49 8.95
C ASN A 77 -6.26 -17.54 7.86
N ARG A 78 -5.18 -17.93 7.18
CA ARG A 78 -4.52 -17.15 6.11
C ARG A 78 -5.42 -16.83 4.90
N SER A 79 -6.45 -17.62 4.63
CA SER A 79 -7.38 -17.36 3.51
C SER A 79 -8.47 -16.36 3.88
N ARG A 80 -8.66 -16.08 5.18
CA ARG A 80 -9.64 -15.10 5.64
C ARG A 80 -9.08 -13.68 5.49
N GLY A 81 -9.79 -12.86 4.72
CA GLY A 81 -9.54 -11.42 4.62
C GLY A 81 -9.91 -10.68 5.91
N TYR A 82 -9.30 -9.53 6.10
CA TYR A 82 -9.63 -8.55 7.14
C TYR A 82 -9.55 -7.14 6.56
N ASP A 83 -10.04 -6.17 7.31
CA ASP A 83 -9.98 -4.77 6.92
C ASP A 83 -8.66 -4.13 7.37
N MET A 84 -7.79 -3.84 6.40
CA MET A 84 -6.48 -3.21 6.63
C MET A 84 -6.60 -1.82 7.27
N TYR A 85 -7.73 -1.12 7.15
CA TYR A 85 -7.93 0.14 7.85
C TYR A 85 -7.85 0.00 9.37
N LYS A 86 -8.19 -1.17 9.93
CA LYS A 86 -8.06 -1.41 11.37
C LYS A 86 -6.59 -1.38 11.82
N ILE A 87 -5.70 -1.98 11.02
CA ILE A 87 -4.25 -1.92 11.26
C ILE A 87 -3.74 -0.49 11.09
N ILE A 88 -4.10 0.17 9.99
CA ILE A 88 -3.68 1.56 9.73
C ILE A 88 -4.07 2.47 10.90
N ARG A 89 -5.34 2.41 11.35
CA ARG A 89 -5.85 3.24 12.45
C ARG A 89 -5.20 2.93 13.80
N ALA A 90 -4.74 1.70 14.03
CA ALA A 90 -3.98 1.36 15.23
C ALA A 90 -2.57 1.97 15.21
N ILE A 91 -1.96 2.06 14.02
CA ILE A 91 -0.59 2.56 13.83
C ILE A 91 -0.54 4.09 13.83
N VAL A 92 -1.49 4.77 13.18
CA VAL A 92 -1.43 6.22 12.95
C VAL A 92 -1.98 7.03 14.12
N ASP A 93 -1.72 8.34 14.10
CA ASP A 93 -2.31 9.29 15.02
C ASP A 93 -3.84 9.35 14.84
N VAL A 94 -4.58 9.54 15.93
CA VAL A 94 -6.05 9.56 15.92
C VAL A 94 -6.58 10.59 14.92
N ASP A 95 -7.62 10.23 14.17
CA ASP A 95 -8.30 11.05 13.15
C ASP A 95 -7.42 11.59 12.01
N SER A 96 -6.22 11.05 11.84
CA SER A 96 -5.28 11.51 10.81
C SER A 96 -5.43 10.85 9.44
N VAL A 97 -6.21 9.77 9.30
CA VAL A 97 -6.37 9.12 7.99
C VAL A 97 -7.10 10.05 7.00
N PHE A 98 -6.47 10.28 5.86
CA PHE A 98 -7.02 11.02 4.71
C PHE A 98 -6.83 10.20 3.43
N ASP A 99 -7.89 9.52 3.01
CA ASP A 99 -7.85 8.65 1.82
C ASP A 99 -7.70 9.42 0.52
N LEU A 100 -6.91 8.89 -0.40
CA LEU A 100 -6.86 9.32 -1.79
C LEU A 100 -7.36 8.18 -2.68
N LYS A 101 -8.26 8.50 -3.61
CA LYS A 101 -8.96 7.54 -4.48
C LYS A 101 -9.60 6.37 -3.70
N PRO A 102 -10.42 6.61 -2.66
CA PRO A 102 -11.03 5.52 -1.88
C PRO A 102 -11.94 4.61 -2.73
N PHE A 103 -12.42 5.10 -3.86
CA PHE A 103 -13.39 4.40 -4.72
C PHE A 103 -12.78 3.72 -5.95
N PHE A 104 -11.49 3.90 -6.22
CA PHE A 104 -10.78 3.34 -7.37
C PHE A 104 -9.63 2.42 -6.92
N GLY A 105 -9.36 1.35 -7.66
CA GLY A 105 -8.30 0.39 -7.34
C GLY A 105 -8.39 -0.14 -5.91
N LYS A 106 -9.58 -0.60 -5.49
CA LYS A 106 -9.94 -0.88 -4.08
C LYS A 106 -9.15 -2.02 -3.42
N THR A 107 -8.41 -2.80 -4.19
CA THR A 107 -7.48 -3.82 -3.67
C THR A 107 -6.27 -3.19 -2.96
N LEU A 108 -6.03 -1.89 -3.16
CA LEU A 108 -4.95 -1.12 -2.56
C LEU A 108 -5.46 0.18 -1.95
N ILE A 109 -5.10 0.44 -0.71
CA ILE A 109 -5.35 1.69 0.01
C ILE A 109 -4.18 2.63 -0.26
N THR A 110 -4.51 3.89 -0.54
CA THR A 110 -3.55 5.00 -0.53
C THR A 110 -4.12 6.11 0.33
N CYS A 111 -3.42 6.49 1.40
CA CYS A 111 -3.88 7.57 2.27
C CYS A 111 -2.70 8.36 2.83
N LEU A 112 -2.93 9.64 3.11
CA LEU A 112 -2.07 10.43 3.97
C LEU A 112 -2.49 10.20 5.42
N ALA A 113 -1.53 10.16 6.32
CA ALA A 113 -1.77 10.05 7.75
C ALA A 113 -0.66 10.74 8.55
N ARG A 114 -0.75 10.66 9.88
CA ARG A 114 0.32 11.14 10.76
C ARG A 114 0.80 10.06 11.70
N ILE A 115 2.11 10.04 11.96
CA ILE A 115 2.72 9.20 12.99
C ILE A 115 3.68 10.09 13.79
N ASP A 116 3.45 10.23 15.10
CA ASP A 116 4.20 11.13 15.97
C ASP A 116 4.13 12.60 15.49
N GLY A 117 2.98 12.97 14.90
CA GLY A 117 2.72 14.27 14.30
C GLY A 117 3.34 14.47 12.92
N HIS A 118 4.19 13.57 12.42
CA HIS A 118 4.80 13.68 11.09
C HIS A 118 3.88 13.11 10.01
N VAL A 119 3.79 13.78 8.86
CA VAL A 119 3.01 13.27 7.72
C VAL A 119 3.69 12.05 7.12
N VAL A 120 2.90 11.02 6.84
CA VAL A 120 3.32 9.84 6.08
C VAL A 120 2.29 9.53 5.00
N GLY A 121 2.77 9.00 3.87
CA GLY A 121 1.93 8.39 2.86
C GLY A 121 1.89 6.89 3.06
N ILE A 122 0.71 6.30 3.13
CA ILE A 122 0.53 4.86 3.35
C ILE A 122 0.03 4.21 2.07
N ILE A 123 0.70 3.14 1.65
CA ILE A 123 0.28 2.24 0.59
C ILE A 123 0.08 0.87 1.22
N ALA A 124 -1.14 0.35 1.18
CA ALA A 124 -1.47 -0.89 1.90
C ALA A 124 -2.39 -1.79 1.10
N ASN A 125 -2.12 -3.09 1.05
CA ASN A 125 -3.05 -4.03 0.44
C ASN A 125 -4.34 -4.14 1.28
N GLN A 126 -5.48 -4.40 0.66
CA GLN A 126 -6.77 -4.53 1.34
C GLN A 126 -7.30 -5.97 1.21
N PRO A 127 -6.99 -6.88 2.17
CA PRO A 127 -7.29 -8.30 2.06
C PRO A 127 -8.76 -8.66 1.94
N ILE A 128 -9.66 -7.82 2.46
CA ILE A 128 -11.12 -8.05 2.31
C ILE A 128 -11.59 -7.88 0.85
N ILE A 129 -10.78 -7.25 -0.02
CA ILE A 129 -11.06 -7.07 -1.45
C ILE A 129 -10.11 -7.98 -2.24
N ASN A 130 -10.65 -8.99 -2.90
CA ASN A 130 -9.91 -9.95 -3.73
C ASN A 130 -8.69 -10.61 -3.03
N GLY A 131 -8.77 -10.80 -1.72
CA GLY A 131 -7.67 -11.39 -0.94
C GLY A 131 -6.42 -10.51 -0.88
N GLY A 132 -6.50 -9.23 -1.25
CA GLY A 132 -5.35 -8.33 -1.33
C GLY A 132 -4.56 -8.44 -2.64
N SER A 133 -5.03 -9.23 -3.61
CA SER A 133 -4.43 -9.32 -4.94
C SER A 133 -4.54 -7.97 -5.65
N MET A 134 -3.41 -7.39 -6.07
CA MET A 134 -3.43 -6.08 -6.73
C MET A 134 -3.98 -6.19 -8.15
N ASP A 135 -4.83 -5.24 -8.55
CA ASP A 135 -5.29 -5.10 -9.93
C ASP A 135 -4.55 -3.96 -10.66
N THR A 136 -4.87 -3.79 -11.95
CA THR A 136 -4.26 -2.75 -12.78
C THR A 136 -4.60 -1.33 -12.32
N ASP A 137 -5.79 -1.16 -11.75
CA ASP A 137 -6.33 0.13 -11.36
C ASP A 137 -5.67 0.58 -10.04
N ALA A 138 -5.40 -0.37 -9.14
CA ALA A 138 -4.57 -0.22 -7.96
C ALA A 138 -3.13 0.17 -8.30
N LEU A 139 -2.54 -0.36 -9.37
CA LEU A 139 -1.21 0.04 -9.83
C LEU A 139 -1.20 1.50 -10.35
N ASP A 140 -2.22 1.92 -11.10
CA ASP A 140 -2.34 3.33 -11.54
C ASP A 140 -2.52 4.27 -10.35
N LYS A 141 -3.36 3.87 -9.40
CA LYS A 141 -3.55 4.57 -8.12
C LYS A 141 -2.24 4.70 -7.35
N MET A 142 -1.50 3.61 -7.22
CA MET A 142 -0.20 3.55 -6.54
C MET A 142 0.77 4.54 -7.18
N MET A 143 0.96 4.49 -8.51
CA MET A 143 1.90 5.37 -9.21
C MET A 143 1.56 6.85 -9.04
N SER A 144 0.27 7.22 -9.13
CA SER A 144 -0.20 8.59 -8.88
C SER A 144 0.15 9.06 -7.46
N PHE A 145 0.01 8.18 -6.48
CA PHE A 145 0.32 8.47 -5.08
C PHE A 145 1.82 8.54 -4.77
N LEU A 146 2.63 7.67 -5.41
CA LEU A 146 4.10 7.77 -5.35
C LEU A 146 4.60 9.12 -5.86
N CYS A 147 4.06 9.59 -6.99
CA CYS A 147 4.41 10.89 -7.54
C CYS A 147 4.08 12.03 -6.58
N LEU A 148 2.88 12.00 -5.97
CA LEU A 148 2.48 13.00 -4.97
C LEU A 148 3.45 13.02 -3.78
N CYS A 149 3.74 11.85 -3.20
CA CYS A 149 4.57 11.77 -2.00
C CYS A 149 6.02 12.17 -2.27
N ASP A 150 6.61 11.70 -3.39
CA ASP A 150 7.97 12.07 -3.80
C ASP A 150 8.09 13.56 -4.12
N SER A 151 7.06 14.16 -4.72
CA SER A 151 7.06 15.60 -5.07
C SER A 151 7.07 16.52 -3.85
N PHE A 152 6.53 16.08 -2.71
CA PHE A 152 6.31 16.91 -1.53
C PHE A 152 6.96 16.38 -0.25
N ASN A 153 8.02 15.58 -0.40
CA ASN A 153 8.86 15.11 0.72
C ASN A 153 8.07 14.31 1.77
N VAL A 154 7.05 13.57 1.34
CA VAL A 154 6.25 12.73 2.24
C VAL A 154 6.87 11.33 2.28
N PRO A 155 7.37 10.87 3.44
CA PRO A 155 7.84 9.49 3.60
C PRO A 155 6.73 8.48 3.31
N LEU A 156 7.09 7.36 2.70
CA LEU A 156 6.16 6.30 2.32
C LEU A 156 6.27 5.09 3.27
N VAL A 157 5.11 4.60 3.70
CA VAL A 157 4.97 3.38 4.49
C VAL A 157 4.16 2.35 3.69
N PHE A 158 4.76 1.19 3.45
CA PHE A 158 4.14 0.09 2.73
C PHE A 158 3.70 -0.98 3.72
N LEU A 159 2.42 -1.37 3.69
CA LEU A 159 1.86 -2.44 4.53
C LEU A 159 1.44 -3.62 3.64
N HIS A 160 2.20 -4.72 3.70
CA HIS A 160 2.03 -5.83 2.78
C HIS A 160 1.05 -6.87 3.31
N ASP A 161 0.05 -7.19 2.49
CA ASP A 161 -0.71 -8.43 2.58
C ASP A 161 -1.30 -8.76 1.20
N THR A 162 -0.43 -9.20 0.29
CA THR A 162 -0.77 -9.50 -1.09
C THR A 162 -0.23 -10.87 -1.54
N PRO A 163 -1.08 -11.74 -2.10
CA PRO A 163 -0.66 -13.02 -2.68
C PRO A 163 -0.12 -12.87 -4.10
N GLY A 164 -0.28 -11.71 -4.75
CA GLY A 164 0.06 -11.54 -6.16
C GLY A 164 -0.77 -10.46 -6.86
N PHE A 165 -0.76 -10.52 -8.19
CA PHE A 165 -1.65 -9.73 -9.04
C PHE A 165 -2.89 -10.52 -9.42
N LEU A 166 -4.00 -9.83 -9.70
CA LEU A 166 -5.12 -10.45 -10.37
C LEU A 166 -4.70 -10.90 -11.78
N VAL A 167 -4.93 -12.18 -12.05
CA VAL A 167 -4.65 -12.82 -13.34
C VAL A 167 -5.94 -13.03 -14.12
N GLY A 168 -5.82 -13.25 -15.43
CA GLY A 168 -6.93 -13.57 -16.31
C GLY A 168 -7.07 -12.59 -17.47
N ARG A 169 -8.01 -12.89 -18.37
CA ARG A 169 -8.16 -12.19 -19.66
C ARG A 169 -8.34 -10.68 -19.49
N GLU A 170 -9.10 -10.24 -18.50
CA GLU A 170 -9.35 -8.80 -18.28
C GLU A 170 -8.09 -8.06 -17.87
N ALA A 171 -7.28 -8.64 -16.97
CA ALA A 171 -5.99 -8.08 -16.57
C ALA A 171 -5.02 -7.98 -17.75
N GLU A 172 -4.97 -9.02 -18.59
CA GLU A 172 -4.14 -9.02 -19.81
C GLU A 172 -4.60 -7.96 -20.82
N LEU A 173 -5.91 -7.81 -21.03
CA LEU A 173 -6.47 -6.76 -21.89
C LEU A 173 -6.17 -5.35 -21.35
N LYS A 174 -6.11 -5.20 -20.02
CA LYS A 174 -5.66 -3.98 -19.34
C LYS A 174 -4.12 -3.84 -19.26
N LYS A 175 -3.37 -4.72 -19.95
CA LYS A 175 -1.89 -4.69 -20.06
C LYS A 175 -1.20 -4.80 -18.70
N VAL A 176 -1.67 -5.71 -17.84
CA VAL A 176 -1.15 -5.90 -16.48
C VAL A 176 0.37 -5.97 -16.41
N GLY A 177 1.02 -6.76 -17.27
CA GLY A 177 2.49 -6.86 -17.29
C GLY A 177 3.20 -5.52 -17.47
N ALA A 178 2.71 -4.67 -18.38
CA ALA A 178 3.28 -3.34 -18.60
C ALA A 178 3.05 -2.41 -17.40
N LYS A 179 1.87 -2.49 -16.76
CA LYS A 179 1.54 -1.69 -15.57
C LYS A 179 2.39 -2.09 -14.36
N VAL A 180 2.63 -3.39 -14.17
CA VAL A 180 3.50 -3.94 -13.12
C VAL A 180 4.92 -3.37 -13.27
N THR A 181 5.50 -3.47 -14.48
CA THR A 181 6.84 -2.93 -14.76
C THR A 181 6.88 -1.41 -14.62
N ASN A 182 5.87 -0.68 -15.10
CA ASN A 182 5.83 0.77 -14.99
C ASN A 182 5.77 1.24 -13.53
N ALA A 183 4.99 0.55 -12.69
CA ALA A 183 4.93 0.85 -11.26
C ALA A 183 6.24 0.54 -10.53
N LEU A 184 6.95 -0.54 -10.92
CA LEU A 184 8.30 -0.80 -10.40
C LEU A 184 9.30 0.27 -10.82
N HIS A 185 9.23 0.74 -12.08
CA HIS A 185 10.09 1.82 -12.55
C HIS A 185 9.82 3.14 -11.80
N ALA A 186 8.54 3.47 -11.58
CA ALA A 186 8.17 4.62 -10.77
C ALA A 186 8.72 4.49 -9.35
N LEU A 187 8.52 3.33 -8.72
CA LEU A 187 9.01 3.04 -7.37
C LEU A 187 10.54 3.16 -7.27
N ALA A 188 11.29 2.70 -8.27
CA ALA A 188 12.75 2.81 -8.30
C ALA A 188 13.25 4.26 -8.37
N GLN A 189 12.42 5.21 -8.84
CA GLN A 189 12.75 6.64 -8.85
C GLN A 189 12.34 7.34 -7.55
N VAL A 190 11.48 6.74 -6.72
CA VAL A 190 11.06 7.33 -5.45
C VAL A 190 12.25 7.55 -4.54
N SER A 191 12.48 8.81 -4.20
CA SER A 191 13.66 9.30 -3.52
C SER A 191 13.40 9.75 -2.08
N VAL A 192 12.13 9.91 -1.71
CA VAL A 192 11.71 10.02 -0.30
C VAL A 192 11.92 8.70 0.44
N PRO A 193 11.99 8.72 1.79
CA PRO A 193 12.16 7.52 2.60
C PRO A 193 11.04 6.51 2.36
N LYS A 194 11.40 5.24 2.20
CA LYS A 194 10.49 4.10 1.99
C LYS A 194 10.64 3.09 3.11
N ILE A 195 9.56 2.82 3.82
CA ILE A 195 9.52 1.94 4.98
C ILE A 195 8.50 0.83 4.71
N SER A 196 8.94 -0.42 4.70
CA SER A 196 8.08 -1.56 4.37
C SER A 196 7.87 -2.46 5.58
N ILE A 197 6.62 -2.81 5.83
CA ILE A 197 6.20 -3.71 6.91
C ILE A 197 5.41 -4.85 6.29
N ILE A 198 5.97 -6.05 6.37
CA ILE A 198 5.30 -7.25 5.90
C ILE A 198 4.41 -7.80 7.01
N ILE A 199 3.10 -7.66 6.86
CA ILE A 199 2.12 -8.05 7.88
C ILE A 199 1.81 -9.55 7.75
N ARG A 200 1.48 -9.98 6.54
CA ARG A 200 1.15 -11.38 6.25
C ARG A 200 1.71 -11.77 4.88
N LYS A 201 0.98 -11.63 3.77
CA LYS A 201 1.46 -12.11 2.46
C LYS A 201 2.34 -11.08 1.74
N SER A 202 3.47 -11.52 1.20
CA SER A 202 4.28 -10.71 0.27
C SER A 202 4.93 -11.60 -0.78
N TYR A 203 4.15 -11.98 -1.80
CA TYR A 203 4.59 -12.93 -2.83
C TYR A 203 4.90 -12.28 -4.18
N GLY A 204 5.91 -12.83 -4.85
CA GLY A 204 6.24 -12.56 -6.25
C GLY A 204 6.46 -11.09 -6.58
N GLN A 205 6.09 -10.71 -7.80
CA GLN A 205 6.23 -9.32 -8.27
C GLN A 205 5.35 -8.34 -7.50
N ALA A 206 4.21 -8.79 -6.96
CA ALA A 206 3.34 -7.94 -6.15
C ALA A 206 4.03 -7.50 -4.85
N GLY A 207 4.75 -8.41 -4.18
CA GLY A 207 5.61 -8.07 -3.04
C GLY A 207 6.71 -7.07 -3.41
N GLY A 208 7.26 -7.17 -4.63
CA GLY A 208 8.22 -6.20 -5.16
C GLY A 208 7.60 -4.82 -5.41
N ASN A 209 6.42 -4.75 -6.04
CA ASN A 209 5.68 -3.49 -6.22
C ASN A 209 5.30 -2.83 -4.90
N MET A 210 5.14 -3.60 -3.82
CA MET A 210 4.94 -3.06 -2.47
C MET A 210 6.24 -2.56 -1.81
N CYS A 211 7.35 -2.38 -2.54
CA CYS A 211 8.65 -2.02 -1.99
C CYS A 211 9.21 -3.07 -1.01
N GLY A 212 9.02 -4.34 -1.34
CA GLY A 212 9.55 -5.47 -0.56
C GLY A 212 11.07 -5.66 -0.68
N PRO A 213 11.61 -6.73 -0.07
CA PRO A 213 13.03 -7.06 -0.13
C PRO A 213 13.58 -7.05 -1.55
N GLY A 214 14.75 -6.42 -1.73
CA GLY A 214 15.40 -6.33 -3.05
C GLY A 214 14.84 -5.25 -4.01
N THR A 215 13.84 -4.47 -3.59
CA THR A 215 13.23 -3.41 -4.44
C THR A 215 13.43 -1.99 -3.93
N GLY A 216 14.47 -1.80 -3.12
CA GLY A 216 14.93 -0.50 -2.64
C GLY A 216 14.21 0.12 -1.43
N PRO A 217 13.60 -0.62 -0.48
CA PRO A 217 13.17 -0.01 0.78
C PRO A 217 14.39 0.50 1.57
N ASP A 218 14.25 1.64 2.26
CA ASP A 218 15.26 2.13 3.20
C ASP A 218 15.22 1.33 4.51
N PHE A 219 14.01 0.93 4.92
CA PHE A 219 13.77 0.05 6.06
C PHE A 219 12.73 -1.00 5.69
N VAL A 220 12.99 -2.25 6.04
CA VAL A 220 12.04 -3.35 5.79
C VAL A 220 12.04 -4.29 6.98
N VAL A 221 10.86 -4.50 7.56
CA VAL A 221 10.64 -5.42 8.68
C VAL A 221 9.45 -6.31 8.38
N SER A 222 9.36 -7.43 9.09
CA SER A 222 8.21 -8.32 9.03
C SER A 222 7.57 -8.48 10.39
N TRP A 223 6.28 -8.77 10.42
CA TRP A 223 5.65 -9.42 11.57
C TRP A 223 5.99 -10.92 11.58
N PRO A 224 5.83 -11.64 12.70
CA PRO A 224 6.05 -13.09 12.75
C PRO A 224 5.08 -13.86 11.86
N THR A 225 3.94 -13.25 11.53
CA THR A 225 2.92 -13.76 10.59
C THR A 225 3.25 -13.50 9.13
N GLY A 226 4.33 -12.77 8.85
CA GLY A 226 4.78 -12.51 7.51
C GLY A 226 5.22 -13.80 6.81
N GLU A 227 4.82 -13.93 5.56
CA GLU A 227 5.19 -15.00 4.67
C GLU A 227 5.53 -14.44 3.28
N GLY A 228 6.58 -14.99 2.67
CA GLY A 228 7.13 -14.50 1.42
C GLY A 228 7.68 -15.63 0.56
N GLY A 229 7.87 -15.34 -0.72
CA GLY A 229 8.37 -16.31 -1.68
C GLY A 229 8.07 -15.89 -3.11
N PHE A 230 8.46 -16.75 -4.06
CA PHE A 230 8.23 -16.49 -5.47
C PHE A 230 6.74 -16.50 -5.85
N LEU A 231 5.96 -17.40 -5.25
CA LEU A 231 4.54 -17.60 -5.51
C LEU A 231 3.84 -18.04 -4.22
N ASP A 232 2.56 -17.70 -4.06
CA ASP A 232 1.74 -18.20 -2.95
C ASP A 232 1.69 -19.73 -2.99
N PRO A 233 1.89 -20.44 -1.86
CA PRO A 233 1.89 -21.90 -1.82
C PRO A 233 0.65 -22.57 -2.43
N GLU A 234 -0.54 -21.97 -2.30
CA GLU A 234 -1.76 -22.51 -2.90
C GLU A 234 -1.64 -22.50 -4.44
N ALA A 235 -1.21 -21.37 -5.01
CA ALA A 235 -1.00 -21.28 -6.46
C ALA A 235 0.22 -22.09 -6.93
N ALA A 236 1.25 -22.23 -6.09
CA ALA A 236 2.46 -22.95 -6.45
C ALA A 236 2.27 -24.47 -6.50
N ALA A 237 1.43 -25.03 -5.62
CA ALA A 237 1.07 -26.45 -5.65
C ALA A 237 0.45 -26.83 -7.00
N ASP A 238 -0.54 -26.05 -7.45
CA ASP A 238 -1.20 -26.22 -8.75
C ASP A 238 -0.22 -26.14 -9.94
N VAL A 239 0.70 -25.18 -9.91
CA VAL A 239 1.65 -24.94 -11.02
C VAL A 239 2.71 -26.04 -11.13
N VAL A 240 3.25 -26.50 -9.99
CA VAL A 240 4.37 -27.45 -9.99
C VAL A 240 3.90 -28.89 -10.21
N TYR A 241 2.77 -29.27 -9.62
CA TYR A 241 2.33 -30.67 -9.56
C TYR A 241 1.06 -30.94 -10.37
N GLY A 242 0.36 -29.91 -10.84
CA GLY A 242 -0.88 -30.04 -11.60
C GLY A 242 -2.05 -30.54 -10.74
N THR A 243 -3.10 -31.07 -11.39
CA THR A 243 -4.29 -31.56 -10.70
C THR A 243 -3.98 -32.81 -9.88
N MET A 244 -4.24 -32.74 -8.58
CA MET A 244 -4.09 -33.86 -7.63
C MET A 244 -5.33 -33.96 -6.72
N PRO A 245 -5.50 -35.06 -5.97
CA PRO A 245 -6.58 -35.16 -4.98
C PRO A 245 -6.45 -34.09 -3.88
N ASP A 246 -7.58 -33.55 -3.39
CA ASP A 246 -7.62 -32.45 -2.41
C ASP A 246 -6.75 -32.71 -1.16
N GLU A 247 -6.72 -33.94 -0.65
CA GLU A 247 -5.93 -34.30 0.53
C GLU A 247 -4.41 -34.23 0.28
N GLU A 248 -3.97 -34.63 -0.91
CA GLU A 248 -2.56 -34.53 -1.34
C GLU A 248 -2.18 -33.07 -1.56
N HIS A 249 -3.08 -32.30 -2.20
CA HIS A 249 -2.91 -30.86 -2.40
C HIS A 249 -2.75 -30.12 -1.07
N ASP A 250 -3.67 -30.35 -0.12
CA ASP A 250 -3.63 -29.70 1.19
C ASP A 250 -2.38 -30.05 1.99
N GLN A 251 -1.91 -31.29 1.86
CA GLN A 251 -0.68 -31.74 2.52
C GLN A 251 0.56 -31.06 1.92
N LEU A 252 0.61 -30.94 0.59
CA LEU A 252 1.69 -30.25 -0.12
C LEU A 252 1.71 -28.75 0.22
N VAL A 253 0.56 -28.07 0.21
CA VAL A 253 0.47 -26.65 0.59
C VAL A 253 0.97 -26.43 2.02
N LYS A 254 0.60 -27.31 2.97
CA LYS A 254 1.11 -27.26 4.35
C LYS A 254 2.62 -27.46 4.45
N GLU A 255 3.21 -28.25 3.56
CA GLU A 255 4.66 -28.44 3.51
C GLU A 255 5.34 -27.17 2.96
N MET A 256 4.88 -26.65 1.84
CA MET A 256 5.41 -25.42 1.22
C MET A 256 5.31 -24.20 2.15
N LEU A 257 4.24 -24.09 2.94
CA LEU A 257 4.05 -23.02 3.93
C LEU A 257 5.13 -23.00 5.03
N LYS A 258 5.82 -24.11 5.30
CA LYS A 258 6.90 -24.11 6.30
C LYS A 258 8.11 -23.30 5.81
N ASP A 259 8.28 -23.23 4.49
CA ASP A 259 9.42 -22.58 3.84
C ASP A 259 9.14 -21.11 3.48
N THR A 260 7.95 -20.58 3.77
CA THR A 260 7.59 -19.19 3.47
C THR A 260 7.91 -18.20 4.59
N ASN A 261 8.36 -18.69 5.74
CA ASN A 261 8.58 -17.85 6.92
C ASN A 261 9.72 -16.84 6.72
N MET A 262 9.64 -15.70 7.42
CA MET A 262 10.55 -14.57 7.19
C MET A 262 11.87 -14.61 7.96
N TYR A 263 12.06 -15.57 8.87
CA TYR A 263 13.28 -15.65 9.67
C TYR A 263 14.54 -15.95 8.84
N PRO A 264 14.54 -16.87 7.86
CA PRO A 264 15.64 -17.06 6.92
C PRO A 264 15.98 -15.78 6.14
N LEU A 265 14.97 -15.01 5.69
CA LEU A 265 15.22 -13.74 5.00
C LEU A 265 15.90 -12.73 5.93
N ALA A 266 15.57 -12.71 7.23
CA ALA A 266 16.27 -11.88 8.21
C ALA A 266 17.71 -12.36 8.45
N GLN A 267 17.95 -13.67 8.51
CA GLN A 267 19.29 -14.25 8.67
C GLN A 267 20.22 -13.91 7.49
N GLU A 268 19.66 -13.86 6.28
CA GLU A 268 20.36 -13.50 5.05
C GLU A 268 20.36 -11.98 4.76
N TYR A 269 19.90 -11.15 5.72
CA TYR A 269 19.85 -9.69 5.62
C TYR A 269 18.97 -9.14 4.48
N PHE A 270 18.02 -9.92 3.96
CA PHE A 270 17.00 -9.42 3.03
C PHE A 270 15.96 -8.54 3.72
N ILE A 271 15.73 -8.77 5.02
CA ILE A 271 14.96 -7.86 5.89
C ILE A 271 15.78 -7.47 7.13
N HIS A 272 15.45 -6.32 7.71
CA HIS A 272 16.19 -5.79 8.86
C HIS A 272 15.83 -6.50 10.17
N ASP A 273 14.56 -6.86 10.36
CA ASP A 273 14.08 -7.48 11.60
C ASP A 273 12.72 -8.16 11.43
N VAL A 274 12.40 -9.08 12.34
CA VAL A 274 11.05 -9.62 12.57
C VAL A 274 10.53 -9.05 13.90
N ILE A 275 9.66 -8.06 13.84
CA ILE A 275 9.21 -7.29 15.00
C ILE A 275 7.88 -7.80 15.55
N ASP A 276 7.68 -7.66 16.87
CA ASP A 276 6.36 -7.83 17.46
C ASP A 276 5.37 -6.82 16.85
N PRO A 277 4.19 -7.25 16.36
CA PRO A 277 3.20 -6.36 15.77
C PRO A 277 2.85 -5.14 16.63
N ARG A 278 2.83 -5.29 17.95
CA ARG A 278 2.54 -4.22 18.93
C ARG A 278 3.62 -3.13 18.95
N GLN A 279 4.83 -3.43 18.48
CA GLN A 279 5.94 -2.47 18.42
C GLN A 279 5.95 -1.67 17.10
N THR A 280 5.06 -1.95 16.14
CA THR A 280 5.08 -1.33 14.81
C THR A 280 5.06 0.20 14.85
N ARG A 281 4.16 0.80 15.64
CA ARG A 281 4.10 2.26 15.77
C ARG A 281 5.39 2.83 16.36
N LYS A 282 5.91 2.24 17.43
CA LYS A 282 7.18 2.65 18.06
C LYS A 282 8.35 2.56 17.09
N PHE A 283 8.40 1.49 16.30
CA PHE A 283 9.38 1.31 15.22
C PHE A 283 9.28 2.48 14.22
N LEU A 284 8.08 2.78 13.71
CA LEU A 284 7.87 3.88 12.77
C LEU A 284 8.25 5.25 13.36
N CYS A 285 7.87 5.54 14.61
CA CYS A 285 8.29 6.78 15.29
C CYS A 285 9.82 6.91 15.35
N ASN A 286 10.52 5.82 15.66
CA ASN A 286 11.98 5.82 15.71
C ASN A 286 12.62 6.04 14.33
N ILE A 287 12.10 5.38 13.29
CA ILE A 287 12.59 5.55 11.93
C ILE A 287 12.35 6.98 11.43
N LEU A 288 11.15 7.53 11.61
CA LEU A 288 10.84 8.91 11.22
C LEU A 288 11.76 9.90 11.94
N ARG A 289 11.99 9.72 13.25
CA ARG A 289 12.95 10.53 14.00
C ARG A 289 14.37 10.43 13.42
N LEU A 290 14.82 9.25 13.03
CA LEU A 290 16.14 9.06 12.40
C LEU A 290 16.21 9.76 11.04
N VAL A 291 15.19 9.61 10.21
CA VAL A 291 15.06 10.27 8.90
C VAL A 291 15.13 11.79 9.04
N TYR A 292 14.34 12.39 9.93
CA TYR A 292 14.30 13.86 10.10
C TYR A 292 15.57 14.43 10.75
N ASN A 293 16.34 13.61 11.48
CA ASN A 293 17.65 13.97 12.02
C ASN A 293 18.82 13.69 11.06
N SER A 294 18.56 13.10 9.89
CA SER A 294 19.58 12.87 8.86
C SER A 294 19.96 14.17 8.15
N ASN A 295 21.06 14.14 7.40
CA ASN A 295 21.55 15.32 6.65
C ASN A 295 20.52 15.87 5.64
N THR A 296 19.73 14.99 5.01
CA THR A 296 18.69 15.40 4.05
C THR A 296 17.36 15.70 4.73
N LYS A 297 17.20 15.36 6.02
CA LYS A 297 15.96 15.47 6.79
C LYS A 297 14.76 14.75 6.15
N GLY A 298 14.99 13.83 5.21
CA GLY A 298 13.94 13.19 4.43
C GLY A 298 13.46 13.97 3.19
N ILE A 299 14.09 15.09 2.83
CA ILE A 299 13.83 15.76 1.55
C ILE A 299 14.28 14.85 0.40
N GLY A 300 13.36 14.61 -0.53
CA GLY A 300 13.60 13.80 -1.72
C GLY A 300 14.43 14.52 -2.76
N LYS A 301 14.87 13.78 -3.79
CA LYS A 301 15.47 14.31 -5.01
C LYS A 301 14.42 14.65 -6.08
N HIS A 302 13.15 14.29 -5.85
CA HIS A 302 12.02 14.55 -6.72
C HIS A 302 12.19 13.97 -8.14
N LEU A 303 12.72 12.75 -8.24
CA LEU A 303 13.03 12.14 -9.55
C LEU A 303 11.76 11.80 -10.35
N LEU A 304 10.60 11.76 -9.68
CA LEU A 304 9.30 11.59 -10.33
C LEU A 304 8.66 12.91 -10.81
N ALA A 305 9.34 14.05 -10.73
CA ALA A 305 8.76 15.35 -11.10
C ALA A 305 8.27 15.44 -12.56
N ASN A 306 8.81 14.62 -13.47
CA ASN A 306 8.39 14.53 -14.87
C ASN A 306 7.55 13.28 -15.18
N TRP A 307 7.21 12.47 -14.18
CA TRP A 307 6.42 11.26 -14.36
C TRP A 307 4.95 11.61 -14.60
N PRO A 308 4.25 10.98 -15.57
CA PRO A 308 2.84 11.21 -15.80
C PRO A 308 2.03 10.80 -14.57
N THR A 309 1.25 11.74 -14.01
CA THR A 309 0.49 11.54 -12.75
C THR A 309 -0.92 10.99 -12.96
N LYS A 310 -1.37 10.94 -14.21
CA LYS A 310 -2.67 10.40 -14.67
C LYS A 310 -2.39 9.51 -15.89
N PHE A 311 -2.99 8.32 -15.92
CA PHE A 311 -2.67 7.20 -16.83
C PHE A 311 -3.81 6.94 -17.82
#